data_AF-A0A220MN82-F1
#
_entry.id   AF-A0A220MN82-F1
#
_cell.length_a   1.000
_cell.length_b   1.000
_cell.length_c   1.000
_cell.angle_alpha   90.00
_cell.angle_beta   90.00
_cell.angle_gamma   90.00
#
_symmetry.space_group_name_H-M   'P 1'
#
loop_
_entity.id
_entity.type
_entity.pdbx_description
1 polymer ?
#
loop_
_entity_poly.entity_id
_entity_poly.type
_entity_poly.pdbx_seq_one_letter_code
_entity_poly.pdbx_strand_id
1 'polypeptide(L)'
;MSYINNSNGWGTQHTNHVANKVDHLADKISFAVDMVANAAINLDGAQQELLTLANAPYPPQSTQLITLANRIAANKRQIDDGLAKIKEMARTIDQETNQIQTPPQKGW
;
A
#
# COMPACT_ATOMS: atom_id res chain seq x y z
N MET A 1 3.29 -56.51 -2.72
CA MET A 1 4.19 -55.46 -2.18
C MET A 1 3.66 -54.12 -2.63
N SER A 2 3.09 -53.34 -1.71
CA SER A 2 2.58 -51.99 -1.97
C SER A 2 3.61 -51.00 -1.45
N TYR A 3 4.12 -50.15 -2.35
CA TYR A 3 4.93 -49.00 -1.95
C TYR A 3 3.95 -47.87 -1.62
N ILE A 4 3.77 -47.60 -0.33
CA ILE A 4 3.06 -46.40 0.13
C ILE A 4 3.94 -45.22 -0.28
N ASN A 5 3.49 -44.51 -1.32
CA ASN A 5 4.03 -43.21 -1.72
C ASN A 5 3.59 -42.18 -0.67
N ASN A 6 4.40 -42.04 0.39
CA ASN A 6 4.20 -41.05 1.44
C ASN A 6 5.26 -39.95 1.37
N SER A 7 5.44 -39.37 0.18
CA SER A 7 6.25 -38.16 0.03
C SER A 7 5.35 -36.96 -0.29
N ASN A 8 5.20 -36.12 0.74
CA ASN A 8 5.23 -34.65 0.59
C ASN A 8 3.96 -33.91 0.15
N GLY A 9 2.78 -34.28 0.64
CA GLY A 9 1.58 -33.42 0.55
C GLY A 9 1.58 -32.22 1.53
N TRP A 10 2.14 -32.41 2.73
CA TRP A 10 2.02 -31.46 3.84
C TRP A 10 2.95 -30.24 3.74
N GLY A 11 4.20 -30.41 3.28
CA GLY A 11 5.14 -29.30 3.08
C GLY A 11 4.77 -28.39 1.90
N THR A 12 4.13 -28.96 0.88
CA THR A 12 3.74 -28.26 -0.34
C THR A 12 2.50 -27.39 -0.13
N GLN A 13 1.54 -27.85 0.68
CA GLN A 13 0.33 -27.08 1.00
C GLN A 13 0.61 -25.85 1.88
N HIS A 14 1.44 -25.99 2.91
CA HIS A 14 1.83 -24.86 3.77
C HIS A 14 2.60 -23.80 2.98
N THR A 15 3.56 -24.22 2.15
CA THR A 15 4.35 -23.32 1.29
C THR A 15 3.48 -22.58 0.29
N ASN A 16 2.53 -23.27 -0.36
CA ASN A 16 1.59 -22.64 -1.29
C ASN A 16 0.65 -21.64 -0.59
N HIS A 17 0.20 -21.93 0.63
CA HIS A 17 -0.65 -21.01 1.37
C HIS A 17 0.10 -19.72 1.77
N VAL A 18 1.34 -19.86 2.23
CA VAL A 18 2.21 -18.72 2.55
C VAL A 18 2.52 -17.89 1.30
N ALA A 19 2.86 -18.53 0.18
CA ALA A 19 3.12 -17.83 -1.09
C ALA A 19 1.90 -17.00 -1.54
N ASN A 20 0.70 -17.58 -1.54
CA ASN A 20 -0.53 -16.87 -1.90
C ASN A 20 -0.81 -15.67 -0.98
N LYS A 21 -0.49 -15.77 0.32
CA LYS A 21 -0.63 -14.66 1.27
C LYS A 21 0.38 -13.55 0.99
N VAL A 22 1.62 -13.90 0.67
CA VAL A 22 2.68 -12.94 0.31
C VAL A 22 2.30 -12.20 -0.97
N ASP A 23 1.83 -12.91 -2.00
CA ASP A 23 1.41 -12.29 -3.26
C ASP A 23 0.27 -11.30 -3.03
N HIS A 24 -0.76 -11.70 -2.27
CA HIS A 24 -1.88 -10.80 -1.97
C HIS A 24 -1.44 -9.56 -1.18
N LEU A 25 -0.48 -9.71 -0.25
CA LEU A 25 0.10 -8.58 0.48
C LEU A 25 0.91 -7.67 -0.45
N ALA A 26 1.70 -8.24 -1.35
CA ALA A 26 2.47 -7.50 -2.35
C ALA A 26 1.57 -6.68 -3.27
N ASP A 27 0.46 -7.25 -3.75
CA ASP A 27 -0.51 -6.54 -4.60
C ASP A 27 -1.14 -5.34 -3.87
N LYS A 28 -1.51 -5.53 -2.59
CA LYS A 28 -2.08 -4.44 -1.79
C LYS A 28 -1.04 -3.34 -1.51
N ILE A 29 0.22 -3.71 -1.28
CA ILE A 29 1.33 -2.75 -1.10
C ILE A 29 1.53 -1.94 -2.37
N SER A 30 1.65 -2.60 -3.53
CA SER A 30 1.79 -1.94 -4.83
C SER A 30 0.66 -0.94 -5.05
N PHE A 31 -0.60 -1.35 -4.83
CA PHE A 31 -1.74 -0.46 -4.95
C PHE A 31 -1.66 0.76 -4.01
N ALA A 32 -1.28 0.56 -2.74
CA ALA A 32 -1.18 1.67 -1.79
C ALA A 32 -0.03 2.63 -2.14
N VAL A 33 1.10 2.09 -2.62
CA VAL A 33 2.23 2.87 -3.11
C VAL A 33 1.83 3.67 -4.35
N ASP A 34 1.13 3.08 -5.30
CA ASP A 34 0.63 3.77 -6.50
C ASP A 34 -0.32 4.91 -6.13
N MET A 35 -1.17 4.72 -5.12
CA MET A 35 -2.06 5.78 -4.64
C MET A 35 -1.27 6.97 -4.07
N VAL A 36 -0.22 6.70 -3.27
CA VAL A 36 0.66 7.75 -2.73
C VAL A 36 1.45 8.44 -3.86
N ALA A 37 2.00 7.66 -4.80
CA ALA A 37 2.78 8.18 -5.92
C ALA A 37 1.95 9.09 -6.82
N ASN A 38 0.73 8.68 -7.18
CA ASN A 38 -0.18 9.48 -7.99
C ASN A 38 -0.59 10.78 -7.28
N ALA A 39 -0.85 10.70 -5.97
CA ALA A 39 -1.17 11.89 -5.18
C ALA A 39 0.01 12.88 -5.10
N ALA A 40 1.25 12.38 -5.02
CA ALA A 40 2.45 13.20 -5.06
C ALA A 40 2.61 13.91 -6.42
N ILE A 41 2.45 13.19 -7.54
CA ILE A 41 2.48 13.78 -8.90
C ILE A 41 1.43 14.89 -9.03
N ASN A 42 0.22 14.66 -8.51
CA ASN A 42 -0.84 15.66 -8.56
C ASN A 42 -0.54 16.90 -7.69
N LEU A 43 0.22 16.75 -6.59
CA LEU A 43 0.68 17.87 -5.77
C LEU A 43 1.75 18.69 -6.50
N ASP A 44 2.68 18.05 -7.22
CA ASP A 44 3.67 18.75 -8.04
C ASP A 44 2.98 19.61 -9.10
N GLY A 45 1.94 19.07 -9.75
CA GLY A 45 1.10 19.83 -10.69
C GLY A 45 0.40 21.02 -10.03
N ALA A 46 -0.15 20.84 -8.83
CA ALA A 46 -0.75 21.93 -8.05
C ALA A 46 0.27 23.00 -7.65
N GLN A 47 1.51 22.60 -7.33
CA GLN A 47 2.59 23.53 -7.02
C GLN A 47 3.00 24.36 -8.25
N GLN A 48 3.12 23.75 -9.43
CA GLN A 48 3.42 24.46 -10.66
C GLN A 48 2.33 25.48 -11.02
N GLU A 49 1.06 25.11 -10.82
CA GLU A 49 -0.06 26.04 -10.98
C GLU A 49 0.03 27.20 -9.98
N LEU A 50 0.33 26.93 -8.71
CA LEU A 50 0.52 27.98 -7.70
C LEU A 50 1.63 28.95 -8.08
N LEU A 51 2.77 28.44 -8.55
CA LEU A 51 3.89 29.25 -9.02
C LEU A 51 3.49 30.10 -10.23
N THR A 52 2.67 29.54 -11.12
CA THR A 52 2.15 30.29 -12.29
C THR A 52 1.23 31.42 -11.85
N LEU A 53 0.31 31.16 -10.92
CA LEU A 53 -0.58 32.18 -10.35
C LEU A 53 0.18 33.26 -9.58
N ALA A 54 1.24 32.88 -8.85
CA ALA A 54 2.07 33.82 -8.10
C ALA A 54 2.90 34.76 -9.01
N ASN A 55 3.27 34.29 -10.21
CA ASN A 55 3.99 35.11 -11.19
C ASN A 55 3.06 35.82 -12.19
N ALA A 56 1.74 35.67 -12.05
CA ALA A 56 0.80 36.33 -12.93
C ALA A 56 0.84 37.86 -12.71
N PRO A 57 0.68 38.66 -13.78
CA PRO A 57 0.70 40.13 -13.68
C PRO A 57 -0.48 40.73 -12.90
N TYR A 58 -1.52 39.93 -12.66
CA TYR A 58 -2.69 40.30 -11.87
C TYR A 58 -2.91 39.28 -10.76
N PRO A 59 -3.45 39.70 -9.61
CA PRO A 59 -3.70 38.77 -8.52
C PRO A 59 -4.67 37.67 -8.94
N PRO A 60 -4.44 36.41 -8.52
CA PRO A 60 -5.33 35.31 -8.82
C PRO A 60 -6.72 35.53 -8.20
N GLN A 61 -7.75 35.04 -8.89
CA GLN A 61 -9.11 35.11 -8.37
C GLN A 61 -9.28 34.16 -7.18
N SER A 62 -10.13 34.53 -6.22
CA SER A 62 -10.42 33.69 -5.05
C SER A 62 -10.93 32.28 -5.43
N THR A 63 -11.72 32.18 -6.50
CA THR A 63 -12.23 30.91 -7.04
C THR A 63 -11.11 29.97 -7.50
N GLN A 64 -10.04 30.51 -8.10
CA GLN A 64 -8.86 29.75 -8.51
C GLN A 64 -8.12 29.21 -7.28
N LEU A 65 -7.90 30.06 -6.27
CA LEU A 65 -7.24 29.68 -5.03
C LEU A 65 -8.04 28.60 -4.26
N ILE A 66 -9.37 28.73 -4.19
CA ILE A 66 -10.25 27.74 -3.55
C ILE A 66 -10.18 26.40 -4.29
N THR A 67 -10.22 26.42 -5.62
CA THR A 67 -10.14 25.21 -6.45
C THR A 67 -8.80 24.49 -6.23
N LEU A 68 -7.70 25.24 -6.22
CA LEU A 68 -6.37 24.72 -5.94
C LEU A 68 -6.26 24.14 -4.53
N ALA A 69 -6.78 24.85 -3.53
CA ALA A 69 -6.79 24.38 -2.14
C ALA A 69 -7.58 23.07 -1.98
N ASN A 70 -8.74 22.95 -2.65
CA ASN A 70 -9.53 21.72 -2.63
C ASN A 70 -8.78 20.54 -3.26
N ARG A 71 -8.04 20.78 -4.36
CA ARG A 71 -7.20 19.75 -4.99
C ARG A 71 -6.05 19.31 -4.08
N ILE A 72 -5.36 20.27 -3.46
CA ILE A 72 -4.31 19.97 -2.47
C ILE A 72 -4.88 19.14 -1.31
N ALA A 73 -6.03 19.52 -0.78
CA ALA A 73 -6.69 18.78 0.30
C ALA A 73 -7.09 17.36 -0.12
N ALA A 74 -7.59 17.17 -1.35
CA ALA A 74 -7.92 15.86 -1.88
C ALA A 74 -6.68 14.96 -2.04
N ASN A 75 -5.60 15.50 -2.62
CA ASN A 75 -4.34 14.76 -2.75
C ASN A 75 -3.75 14.40 -1.38
N LYS A 76 -3.82 15.32 -0.41
CA LYS A 76 -3.39 15.02 0.97
C LYS A 76 -4.15 13.83 1.56
N ARG A 77 -5.49 13.79 1.40
CA ARG A 77 -6.29 12.65 1.87
C ARG A 77 -5.86 11.34 1.20
N GLN A 78 -5.60 11.35 -0.11
CA GLN A 78 -5.10 10.16 -0.79
C GLN A 78 -3.75 9.67 -0.24
N ILE A 79 -2.84 10.59 0.09
CA ILE A 79 -1.57 10.24 0.76
C ILE A 79 -1.83 9.66 2.14
N ASP A 80 -2.66 10.32 2.96
CA ASP A 80 -2.99 9.86 4.32
C ASP A 80 -3.61 8.45 4.28
N ASP A 81 -4.54 8.20 3.37
CA ASP A 81 -5.20 6.90 3.17
C ASP A 81 -4.20 5.83 2.71
N GLY A 82 -3.28 6.19 1.81
CA GLY A 82 -2.26 5.27 1.30
C GLY A 82 -1.29 4.87 2.39
N LEU A 83 -0.83 5.85 3.18
CA LEU A 83 0.02 5.61 4.35
C LEU A 83 -0.70 4.78 5.42
N ALA A 84 -1.99 5.02 5.65
CA ALA A 84 -2.79 4.22 6.59
C ALA A 84 -2.84 2.75 6.15
N LYS A 85 -3.09 2.49 4.86
CA LYS A 85 -3.06 1.13 4.29
C LYS A 85 -1.69 0.48 4.41
N ILE A 86 -0.61 1.20 4.10
CA ILE A 86 0.77 0.68 4.24
C ILE A 86 1.05 0.28 5.70
N LYS A 87 0.64 1.10 6.67
CA LYS A 87 0.79 0.79 8.10
C LYS A 87 -0.03 -0.43 8.52
N GLU A 88 -1.27 -0.55 8.05
CA GLU A 88 -2.10 -1.72 8.29
C GLU A 88 -1.44 -2.99 7.74
N MET A 89 -0.94 -2.94 6.50
CA MET A 89 -0.24 -4.06 5.88
C MET A 89 1.05 -4.43 6.61
N ALA A 90 1.82 -3.47 7.10
CA ALA A 90 3.00 -3.73 7.92
C ALA A 90 2.65 -4.52 9.19
N ARG A 91 1.51 -4.20 9.85
CA ARG A 91 1.01 -4.97 11.00
C ARG A 91 0.56 -6.37 10.60
N THR A 92 -0.11 -6.51 9.45
CA THR A 92 -0.53 -7.82 8.94
C THR A 92 0.67 -8.70 8.60
N ILE A 93 1.71 -8.16 7.98
CA ILE A 93 2.97 -8.87 7.71
C ILE A 93 3.58 -9.37 9.02
N ASP A 94 3.64 -8.53 10.06
CA ASP A 94 4.19 -8.90 11.36
C ASP A 94 3.41 -10.06 12.00
N GLN A 95 2.08 -9.98 11.99
CA GLN A 95 1.20 -11.04 12.50
C GLN A 95 1.34 -12.37 11.72
N GLU A 96 1.35 -12.30 10.40
CA GLU A 96 1.49 -13.48 9.53
C GLU A 96 2.89 -14.09 9.65
N THR A 97 3.93 -13.26 9.77
CA THR A 97 5.30 -13.72 10.03
C THR A 97 5.39 -14.46 11.35
N ASN A 98 4.76 -13.95 12.41
CA ASN A 98 4.70 -14.61 13.71
C ASN A 98 3.99 -15.98 13.63
N GLN A 99 2.91 -16.09 12.85
CA GLN A 99 2.21 -17.37 12.63
C GLN A 99 3.10 -18.39 11.93
N ILE A 100 3.90 -17.96 10.94
CA ILE A 100 4.84 -18.83 10.21
C ILE A 100 6.01 -19.25 11.10
N GLN A 101 6.52 -18.35 11.95
CA GLN A 101 7.68 -18.60 12.80
C GLN A 101 7.37 -19.39 14.08
N THR A 102 6.10 -19.52 14.48
CA THR A 102 5.73 -20.29 15.67
C THR A 102 6.02 -21.77 15.44
N PRO A 103 6.99 -22.39 16.13
CA PRO A 103 7.25 -23.82 15.97
C PRO A 103 6.02 -24.60 16.45
N PRO A 104 5.67 -25.73 15.82
CA PRO A 104 4.66 -26.60 16.40
C PRO A 104 5.12 -26.98 17.81
N GLN A 105 4.33 -26.65 18.83
CA GLN A 105 4.55 -27.17 20.17
C GLN A 105 4.58 -28.68 20.04
N LYS A 106 5.77 -29.27 20.20
CA LYS A 106 5.91 -30.69 20.51
C LYS A 106 5.27 -30.88 21.89
N GLY A 107 3.97 -31.12 21.91
CA GLY A 107 3.31 -31.80 23.00
C GLY A 107 3.95 -33.18 23.14
N TRP A 108 4.42 -33.46 24.35
CA TRP A 108 4.94 -34.77 24.75
C TRP A 108 3.85 -35.84 24.63
#